data_AF-A0A2T0UGB7-F1
#
_entry.id   AF-A0A2T0UGB7-F1
#
_cell.length_a   1.000
_cell.length_b   1.000
_cell.length_c   1.000
_cell.angle_alpha   90.00
_cell.angle_beta   90.00
_cell.angle_gamma   90.00
#
_symmetry.space_group_name_H-M   'P 1'
#
loop_
_entity.id
_entity.type
_entity.pdbx_description
1 polymer ?
#
loop_
_entity_poly.entity_id
_entity_poly.type
_entity_poly.pdbx_seq_one_letter_code
_entity_poly.pdbx_strand_id
1 'polypeptide(L)'
;MTKTDASNQTGQTAQAAGPRTVTLCKRCGTPIPQQPGRGRPRLYCADGDCASQAKRQRELRRATPGLEGALARAEELYEQIEQSMTSALAPLAEALRAETDPAEVEARIAEVRSEAASAVAAARAERDEVAGRAAALRDELAAAVAEVERVAGVAEAAEVRAKEAVSARVAAVKDAEAAREEAGRALGEARAAVAERDAAVGDAEAARGEAAAAVAERDAAVAGREEAERAALSARGEAEVARERAERVEAEAAEALRAGEAALERAEGRVASVMVERDRERSRVEGLVAELAVARRDAEQASALAAERGSVVERLQGEAASAVADLRVLASRLEAAEAARAELVAEAGSWRERALAAEARVPARE
;
A
#
# COMPACT_ATOMS: atom_id res chain seq x y z
N MET A 1 -25.62 77.81 -53.49
CA MET A 1 -26.76 78.66 -53.10
C MET A 1 -26.17 79.66 -52.11
N THR A 2 -25.84 80.90 -52.45
CA THR A 2 -26.63 82.04 -52.98
C THR A 2 -25.68 82.97 -53.78
N LYS A 3 -25.86 83.19 -55.10
CA LYS A 3 -26.60 84.30 -55.77
C LYS A 3 -26.45 85.67 -55.09
N THR A 4 -25.99 86.68 -55.86
CA THR A 4 -26.59 88.03 -56.15
C THR A 4 -25.48 88.89 -56.82
N ASP A 5 -25.43 89.00 -58.16
CA ASP A 5 -25.86 90.12 -59.05
C ASP A 5 -24.98 91.38 -58.91
N ALA A 6 -24.19 91.85 -59.90
CA ALA A 6 -24.43 92.23 -61.30
C ALA A 6 -25.33 93.48 -61.51
N SER A 7 -24.70 94.64 -61.77
CA SER A 7 -25.21 95.88 -62.41
C SER A 7 -23.98 96.81 -62.57
N ASN A 8 -23.39 97.16 -63.73
CA ASN A 8 -23.76 97.59 -65.09
C ASN A 8 -24.31 99.02 -65.23
N GLN A 9 -23.79 99.71 -66.27
CA GLN A 9 -24.06 101.07 -66.79
C GLN A 9 -23.32 102.21 -66.08
N THR A 10 -22.58 103.12 -66.72
CA THR A 10 -22.60 103.75 -68.06
C THR A 10 -21.16 104.16 -68.44
N GLY A 11 -20.64 104.11 -69.67
CA GLY A 11 -21.26 104.46 -70.93
C GLY A 11 -21.12 105.96 -71.22
N GLN A 12 -19.92 106.46 -71.54
CA GLN A 12 -19.77 107.73 -72.27
C GLN A 12 -18.47 107.82 -73.07
N THR A 13 -18.69 107.82 -74.37
CA THR A 13 -17.81 108.08 -75.51
C THR A 13 -17.19 109.48 -75.49
N ALA A 14 -15.92 109.60 -75.83
CA ALA A 14 -15.37 110.82 -76.44
C ALA A 14 -14.44 110.45 -77.60
N GLN A 15 -14.94 110.72 -78.80
CA GLN A 15 -14.30 110.56 -80.10
C GLN A 15 -13.07 111.46 -80.22
N ALA A 16 -11.93 110.87 -80.60
CA ALA A 16 -10.76 111.58 -81.09
C ALA A 16 -11.00 111.98 -82.57
N ALA A 17 -11.38 113.24 -82.79
CA ALA A 17 -11.37 113.87 -84.11
C ALA A 17 -9.95 114.37 -84.43
N GLY A 18 -9.48 114.11 -85.66
CA GLY A 18 -8.14 114.40 -86.15
C GLY A 18 -7.68 115.86 -85.97
N PRO A 19 -6.37 116.14 -86.13
CA PRO A 19 -5.76 117.39 -85.69
C PRO A 19 -6.38 118.55 -86.46
N ARG A 20 -7.35 119.23 -85.82
CA ARG A 20 -7.70 120.60 -86.17
C ARG A 20 -6.37 121.33 -86.06
N THR A 21 -5.86 121.87 -87.15
CA THR A 21 -4.67 122.73 -87.08
C THR A 21 -5.07 123.91 -86.21
N VAL A 22 -4.69 123.83 -84.93
CA VAL A 22 -5.05 124.83 -83.94
C VAL A 22 -4.15 126.02 -84.20
N THR A 23 -4.71 127.02 -84.87
CA THR A 23 -4.04 128.32 -84.99
C THR A 23 -4.52 129.19 -83.84
N LEU A 24 -3.60 129.90 -83.21
CA LEU A 24 -3.96 130.84 -82.16
C LEU A 24 -4.70 132.02 -82.77
N CYS A 25 -5.73 132.49 -82.08
CA CYS A 25 -6.42 133.72 -82.43
C CYS A 25 -5.43 134.86 -82.50
N LYS A 26 -5.43 135.58 -83.64
CA LYS A 26 -4.48 136.66 -83.86
C LYS A 26 -4.64 137.83 -82.88
N ARG A 27 -5.75 137.89 -82.13
CA ARG A 27 -6.00 138.90 -81.09
C ARG A 27 -5.76 138.32 -79.69
N CYS A 28 -6.61 137.42 -79.21
CA CYS A 28 -6.55 136.94 -77.81
C CYS A 28 -5.66 135.70 -77.58
N GLY A 29 -5.03 135.14 -78.62
CA GLY A 29 -4.21 133.93 -78.49
C GLY A 29 -4.99 132.63 -78.22
N THR A 30 -6.32 132.68 -78.02
CA THR A 30 -7.15 131.50 -77.81
C THR A 30 -7.02 130.51 -78.98
N PRO A 31 -6.87 129.20 -78.72
CA PRO A 31 -6.78 128.18 -79.77
C PRO A 31 -8.04 128.15 -80.64
N ILE A 32 -7.90 128.44 -81.95
CA ILE A 32 -9.01 128.39 -82.92
C ILE A 32 -8.97 127.06 -83.67
N PRO A 33 -10.07 126.29 -83.67
CA PRO A 33 -10.21 125.13 -84.53
C PRO A 33 -10.31 125.56 -86.01
N GLN A 34 -9.31 125.23 -86.83
CA GLN A 34 -9.39 125.38 -88.28
C GLN A 34 -10.21 124.24 -88.91
N GLN A 35 -11.03 124.58 -89.90
CA GLN A 35 -11.75 123.59 -90.72
C GLN A 35 -10.82 123.07 -91.82
N PRO A 36 -10.63 121.75 -91.99
CA PRO A 36 -9.83 121.21 -93.08
C PRO A 36 -10.58 121.35 -94.41
N GLY A 37 -10.14 122.24 -95.30
CA GLY A 37 -10.75 122.43 -96.62
C GLY A 37 -10.30 123.71 -97.36
N ARG A 38 -10.67 123.85 -98.65
CA ARG A 38 -10.43 125.07 -99.45
C ARG A 38 -11.34 126.20 -98.95
N GLY A 39 -10.85 126.95 -97.97
CA GLY A 39 -11.47 128.16 -97.45
C GLY A 39 -10.41 129.05 -96.78
N ARG A 40 -10.68 130.35 -96.65
CA ARG A 40 -9.75 131.28 -95.99
C ARG A 40 -9.61 130.89 -94.50
N PRO A 41 -8.39 130.66 -93.97
CA PRO A 41 -8.21 130.28 -92.57
C PRO A 41 -8.86 131.29 -91.61
N ARG A 42 -9.53 130.77 -90.58
CA ARG A 42 -10.16 131.61 -89.54
C ARG A 42 -9.07 132.24 -88.67
N LEU A 43 -8.90 133.55 -88.76
CA LEU A 43 -7.82 134.26 -88.04
C LEU A 43 -8.22 134.70 -86.62
N TYR A 44 -9.51 134.68 -86.29
CA TYR A 44 -10.06 135.16 -85.02
C TYR A 44 -11.06 134.14 -84.46
N CYS A 45 -11.15 134.03 -83.13
CA CYS A 45 -12.04 133.09 -82.46
C CYS A 45 -13.51 133.44 -82.75
N ALA A 46 -14.37 132.42 -82.73
CA ALA A 46 -15.81 132.59 -82.94
C ALA A 46 -16.54 132.99 -81.66
N ASP A 47 -16.02 132.56 -80.51
CA ASP A 47 -16.66 132.74 -79.20
C ASP A 47 -16.42 134.13 -78.59
N GLY A 48 -15.63 134.97 -79.24
CA GLY A 48 -15.33 136.34 -78.81
C GLY A 48 -15.56 137.36 -79.90
N ASP A 49 -15.62 138.63 -79.51
CA ASP A 49 -15.73 139.78 -80.42
C ASP A 49 -14.41 140.11 -81.16
N CYS A 50 -13.39 139.24 -81.08
CA CYS A 50 -12.05 139.44 -81.64
C CYS A 50 -12.05 139.75 -83.15
N ALA A 51 -12.95 139.14 -83.94
CA ALA A 51 -13.08 139.45 -85.36
C ALA A 51 -13.63 140.87 -85.58
N SER A 52 -14.62 141.28 -84.79
CA SER A 52 -15.25 142.59 -84.80
C SER A 52 -14.31 143.68 -84.31
N GLN A 53 -13.53 143.40 -83.26
CA GLN A 53 -12.48 144.30 -82.77
C GLN A 53 -11.38 144.48 -83.80
N ALA A 54 -10.91 143.42 -84.45
CA ALA A 54 -9.91 143.54 -85.51
C ALA A 54 -10.44 144.26 -86.76
N LYS A 55 -11.76 144.30 -86.95
CA LYS A 55 -12.42 145.14 -87.97
C LYS A 55 -12.43 146.60 -87.52
N ARG A 56 -12.92 146.90 -86.30
CA ARG A 56 -12.85 148.25 -85.70
C ARG A 56 -11.43 148.81 -85.72
N GLN A 57 -10.43 148.03 -85.34
CA GLN A 57 -9.04 148.46 -85.33
C GLN A 57 -8.51 148.80 -86.74
N ARG A 58 -8.97 148.08 -87.77
CA ARG A 58 -8.67 148.42 -89.18
C ARG A 58 -9.40 149.67 -89.65
N GLU A 59 -10.63 149.88 -89.21
CA GLU A 59 -11.42 151.07 -89.48
C GLU A 59 -10.80 152.29 -88.79
N LEU A 60 -10.43 152.20 -87.51
CA LEU A 60 -9.68 153.21 -86.74
C LEU A 60 -8.35 153.59 -87.42
N ARG A 61 -7.61 152.60 -87.94
CA ARG A 61 -6.37 152.85 -88.70
C ARG A 61 -6.61 153.63 -90.01
N ARG A 62 -7.82 153.57 -90.58
CA ARG A 62 -8.19 154.31 -91.80
C ARG A 62 -8.83 155.66 -91.50
N ALA A 63 -9.63 155.75 -90.45
CA ALA A 63 -10.44 156.92 -90.10
C ALA A 63 -9.65 158.04 -89.41
N THR A 64 -8.53 157.71 -88.76
CA THR A 64 -7.74 158.66 -87.96
C THR A 64 -6.24 158.53 -88.27
N PRO A 65 -5.75 159.13 -89.38
CA PRO A 65 -4.32 159.28 -89.60
C PRO A 65 -3.76 160.41 -88.73
N GLY A 66 -2.97 160.08 -87.71
CA GLY A 66 -2.35 161.08 -86.83
C GLY A 66 -1.95 160.55 -85.45
N LEU A 67 -1.54 161.48 -84.58
CA LEU A 67 -1.10 161.25 -83.19
C LEU A 67 -2.21 160.67 -82.31
N GLU A 68 -3.45 161.13 -82.49
CA GLU A 68 -4.63 160.64 -81.79
C GLU A 68 -4.91 159.16 -82.08
N GLY A 69 -4.76 158.73 -83.33
CA GLY A 69 -4.89 157.33 -83.70
C GLY A 69 -3.75 156.45 -83.18
N ALA A 70 -2.59 157.03 -82.85
CA ALA A 70 -1.51 156.32 -82.18
C ALA A 70 -1.77 156.14 -80.68
N LEU A 71 -2.38 157.14 -80.04
CA LEU A 71 -2.82 157.07 -78.64
C LEU A 71 -3.89 155.98 -78.45
N ALA A 72 -4.92 155.97 -79.27
CA ALA A 72 -5.98 154.94 -79.21
C ALA A 72 -5.43 153.51 -79.42
N ARG A 73 -4.36 153.35 -80.21
CA ARG A 73 -3.68 152.04 -80.38
C ARG A 73 -2.87 151.64 -79.17
N ALA A 74 -2.22 152.60 -78.50
CA ALA A 74 -1.51 152.34 -77.28
C ALA A 74 -2.50 151.90 -76.19
N GLU A 75 -3.62 152.60 -76.05
CA GLU A 75 -4.71 152.27 -75.11
C GLU A 75 -5.25 150.84 -75.35
N GLU A 76 -5.61 150.48 -76.59
CA GLU A 76 -6.06 149.11 -76.90
C GLU A 76 -5.00 148.04 -76.57
N LEU A 77 -3.71 148.34 -76.78
CA LEU A 77 -2.63 147.41 -76.48
C LEU A 77 -2.46 147.25 -74.96
N TYR A 78 -2.62 148.33 -74.20
CA TYR A 78 -2.62 148.28 -72.74
C TYR A 78 -3.78 147.44 -72.20
N GLU A 79 -5.01 147.66 -72.67
CA GLU A 79 -6.17 146.83 -72.31
C GLU A 79 -5.93 145.35 -72.64
N GLN A 80 -5.32 145.07 -73.79
CA GLN A 80 -5.02 143.70 -74.21
C GLN A 80 -3.96 143.03 -73.31
N ILE A 81 -2.90 143.75 -72.94
CA ILE A 81 -1.88 143.25 -72.03
C ILE A 81 -2.49 143.00 -70.65
N GLU A 82 -3.28 143.94 -70.13
CA GLU A 82 -3.98 143.79 -68.85
C GLU A 82 -4.91 142.58 -68.83
N GLN A 83 -5.68 142.36 -69.89
CA GLN A 83 -6.61 141.23 -69.95
C GLN A 83 -5.88 139.88 -70.10
N SER A 84 -4.82 139.82 -70.91
CA SER A 84 -4.02 138.60 -71.05
C SER A 84 -3.29 138.23 -69.76
N MET A 85 -2.69 139.22 -69.08
CA MET A 85 -2.00 139.01 -67.80
C MET A 85 -2.99 138.57 -66.71
N THR A 86 -4.18 139.18 -66.65
CA THR A 86 -5.24 138.77 -65.72
C THR A 86 -5.67 137.31 -65.96
N SER A 87 -5.81 136.89 -67.21
CA SER A 87 -6.22 135.51 -67.54
C SER A 87 -5.17 134.45 -67.20
N ALA A 88 -3.88 134.78 -67.30
CA ALA A 88 -2.79 133.87 -66.94
C ALA A 88 -2.57 133.83 -65.43
N LEU A 89 -2.74 134.96 -64.75
CA LEU A 89 -2.59 135.05 -63.30
C LEU A 89 -3.80 134.52 -62.53
N ALA A 90 -5.01 134.58 -63.09
CA ALA A 90 -6.23 134.10 -62.42
C ALA A 90 -6.15 132.65 -61.93
N PRO A 91 -5.78 131.64 -62.74
CA PRO A 91 -5.69 130.25 -62.28
C PRO A 91 -4.54 130.02 -61.31
N LEU A 92 -3.42 130.74 -61.47
CA LEU A 92 -2.30 130.69 -60.51
C LEU A 92 -2.68 131.32 -59.18
N ALA A 93 -3.43 132.42 -59.20
CA ALA A 93 -3.97 133.06 -58.02
C ALA A 93 -5.04 132.20 -57.35
N GLU A 94 -5.83 131.43 -58.10
CA GLU A 94 -6.82 130.49 -57.57
C GLU A 94 -6.16 129.26 -56.95
N ALA A 95 -5.14 128.67 -57.59
CA ALA A 95 -4.36 127.58 -57.00
C ALA A 95 -3.57 128.04 -55.78
N LEU A 96 -2.96 129.23 -55.84
CA LEU A 96 -2.29 129.81 -54.68
C LEU A 96 -3.30 130.09 -53.56
N ARG A 97 -4.50 130.61 -53.86
CA ARG A 97 -5.58 130.75 -52.86
C ARG A 97 -6.00 129.38 -52.32
N ALA A 98 -6.16 128.34 -53.12
CA ALA A 98 -6.48 127.00 -52.63
C ALA A 98 -5.38 126.39 -51.72
N GLU A 99 -4.13 126.87 -51.82
CA GLU A 99 -3.02 126.43 -50.96
C GLU A 99 -2.69 127.40 -49.82
N THR A 100 -3.08 128.68 -49.92
CA THR A 100 -2.77 129.74 -48.94
C THR A 100 -4.00 130.30 -48.22
N ASP A 101 -5.21 129.94 -48.65
CA ASP A 101 -6.43 130.25 -47.93
C ASP A 101 -6.41 129.46 -46.61
N PRO A 102 -6.38 130.15 -45.45
CA PRO A 102 -6.38 129.49 -44.18
C PRO A 102 -7.57 128.54 -44.01
N ALA A 103 -8.73 128.82 -44.62
CA ALA A 103 -9.91 127.98 -44.51
C ALA A 103 -9.73 126.60 -45.17
N GLU A 104 -9.14 126.54 -46.37
CA GLU A 104 -8.89 125.26 -47.06
C GLU A 104 -7.80 124.45 -46.36
N VAL A 105 -6.75 125.11 -45.86
CA VAL A 105 -5.68 124.44 -45.12
C VAL A 105 -6.21 123.88 -43.80
N GLU A 106 -7.02 124.63 -43.07
CA GLU A 106 -7.69 124.14 -41.85
C GLU A 106 -8.62 122.97 -42.15
N ALA A 107 -9.36 123.00 -43.26
CA ALA A 107 -10.20 121.88 -43.70
C ALA A 107 -9.38 120.62 -44.01
N ARG A 108 -8.28 120.72 -44.76
CA ARG A 108 -7.37 119.59 -45.04
C ARG A 108 -6.71 119.05 -43.76
N ILE A 109 -6.29 119.95 -42.86
CA ILE A 109 -5.76 119.55 -41.55
C ILE A 109 -6.83 118.83 -40.73
N ALA A 110 -8.09 119.29 -40.76
CA ALA A 110 -9.19 118.63 -40.07
C ALA A 110 -9.50 117.24 -40.64
N GLU A 111 -9.47 117.09 -41.97
CA GLU A 111 -9.62 115.80 -42.66
C GLU A 111 -8.51 114.81 -42.26
N VAL A 112 -7.24 115.20 -42.40
CA VAL A 112 -6.09 114.36 -42.01
C VAL A 112 -6.12 114.03 -40.52
N ARG A 113 -6.53 114.97 -39.66
CA ARG A 113 -6.72 114.70 -38.22
C ARG A 113 -7.84 113.70 -37.97
N SER A 114 -8.93 113.75 -38.74
CA SER A 114 -10.05 112.80 -38.65
C SER A 114 -9.64 111.40 -39.13
N GLU A 115 -8.91 111.30 -40.23
CA GLU A 115 -8.36 110.04 -40.73
C GLU A 115 -7.35 109.44 -39.74
N ALA A 116 -6.42 110.25 -39.22
CA ALA A 116 -5.47 109.82 -38.21
C ALA A 116 -6.18 109.37 -36.92
N ALA A 117 -7.20 110.10 -36.47
CA ALA A 117 -8.02 109.71 -35.33
C ALA A 117 -8.74 108.37 -35.56
N SER A 118 -9.28 108.17 -36.76
CA SER A 118 -9.95 106.93 -37.16
C SER A 118 -8.97 105.74 -37.22
N ALA A 119 -7.77 105.94 -37.77
CA ALA A 119 -6.73 104.92 -37.81
C ALA A 119 -6.24 104.54 -36.41
N VAL A 120 -6.06 105.52 -35.50
CA VAL A 120 -5.69 105.25 -34.10
C VAL A 120 -6.83 104.52 -33.37
N ALA A 121 -8.09 104.86 -33.62
CA ALA A 121 -9.23 104.16 -33.05
C ALA A 121 -9.29 102.70 -33.52
N ALA A 122 -9.07 102.44 -34.82
CA ALA A 122 -9.00 101.09 -35.38
C ALA A 122 -7.84 100.28 -34.78
N ALA A 123 -6.63 100.86 -34.72
CA ALA A 123 -5.47 100.19 -34.12
C ALA A 123 -5.66 99.87 -32.63
N ARG A 124 -6.36 100.74 -31.88
CA ARG A 124 -6.72 100.46 -30.47
C ARG A 124 -7.75 99.34 -30.37
N ALA A 125 -8.77 99.34 -31.23
CA ALA A 125 -9.77 98.28 -31.27
C ALA A 125 -9.13 96.91 -31.60
N GLU A 126 -8.22 96.85 -32.59
CA GLU A 126 -7.47 95.64 -32.92
C GLU A 126 -6.58 95.17 -31.76
N ARG A 127 -5.86 96.10 -31.11
CA ARG A 127 -5.04 95.77 -29.94
C ARG A 127 -5.89 95.21 -28.81
N ASP A 128 -7.04 95.81 -28.53
CA ASP A 128 -7.93 95.39 -27.45
C ASP A 128 -8.57 94.03 -27.78
N GLU A 129 -8.88 93.75 -29.04
CA GLU A 129 -9.32 92.43 -29.51
C GLU A 129 -8.23 91.36 -29.33
N VAL A 130 -6.99 91.66 -29.73
CA VAL A 130 -5.85 90.75 -29.53
C VAL A 130 -5.58 90.52 -28.04
N ALA A 131 -5.67 91.56 -27.21
CA ALA A 131 -5.53 91.44 -25.76
C ALA A 131 -6.65 90.57 -25.15
N GLY A 132 -7.89 90.73 -25.63
CA GLY A 132 -9.02 89.88 -25.24
C GLY A 132 -8.82 88.41 -25.64
N ARG A 133 -8.41 88.16 -26.89
CA ARG A 133 -8.07 86.80 -27.36
C ARG A 133 -6.92 86.18 -26.56
N ALA A 134 -5.88 86.95 -26.25
CA ALA A 134 -4.76 86.48 -25.43
C ALA A 134 -5.14 86.23 -23.97
N ALA A 135 -6.13 86.95 -23.42
CA ALA A 135 -6.68 86.66 -22.10
C ALA A 135 -7.48 85.35 -22.12
N ALA A 136 -8.40 85.18 -23.09
CA ALA A 136 -9.19 83.96 -23.23
C ALA A 136 -8.31 82.71 -23.40
N LEU A 137 -7.27 82.75 -24.24
CA LEU A 137 -6.34 81.64 -24.42
C LEU A 137 -5.55 81.31 -23.14
N ARG A 138 -5.23 82.31 -22.30
CA ARG A 138 -4.56 82.07 -21.02
C ARG A 138 -5.51 81.39 -20.03
N ASP A 139 -6.78 81.79 -20.00
CA ASP A 139 -7.79 81.18 -19.13
C ASP A 139 -8.09 79.74 -19.58
N GLU A 140 -8.19 79.49 -20.88
CA GLU A 140 -8.34 78.14 -21.46
C GLU A 140 -7.12 77.26 -21.14
N LEU A 141 -5.90 77.77 -21.28
CA LEU A 141 -4.68 77.03 -20.93
C LEU A 141 -4.64 76.72 -19.43
N ALA A 142 -4.99 77.68 -18.57
CA ALA A 142 -5.06 77.46 -17.13
C ALA A 142 -6.08 76.37 -16.76
N ALA A 143 -7.26 76.39 -17.40
CA ALA A 143 -8.27 75.36 -17.23
C ALA A 143 -7.78 73.97 -17.71
N ALA A 144 -7.10 73.91 -18.86
CA ALA A 144 -6.53 72.67 -19.39
C ALA A 144 -5.42 72.11 -18.48
N VAL A 145 -4.56 72.96 -17.94
CA VAL A 145 -3.52 72.54 -16.97
C VAL A 145 -4.17 71.99 -15.70
N ALA A 146 -5.17 72.67 -15.15
CA ALA A 146 -5.90 72.19 -13.97
C ALA A 146 -6.63 70.86 -14.21
N GLU A 147 -7.15 70.62 -15.41
CA GLU A 147 -7.71 69.33 -15.83
C GLU A 147 -6.64 68.23 -15.82
N VAL A 148 -5.48 68.49 -16.44
CA VAL A 148 -4.38 67.52 -16.50
C VAL A 148 -3.87 67.17 -15.10
N GLU A 149 -3.70 68.17 -14.22
CA GLU A 149 -3.29 67.93 -12.83
C GLU A 149 -4.30 67.07 -12.07
N ARG A 150 -5.60 67.29 -12.28
CA ARG A 150 -6.64 66.45 -11.66
C ARG A 150 -6.63 65.03 -12.18
N VAL A 151 -6.50 64.84 -13.50
CA VAL A 151 -6.43 63.51 -14.11
C VAL A 151 -5.17 62.77 -13.64
N ALA A 152 -4.04 63.47 -13.56
CA ALA A 152 -2.80 62.92 -13.01
C ALA A 152 -2.98 62.48 -11.55
N GLY A 153 -3.58 63.33 -10.69
CA GLY A 153 -3.86 62.97 -9.30
C GLY A 153 -4.80 61.75 -9.16
N VAL A 154 -5.82 61.65 -10.01
CA VAL A 154 -6.70 60.46 -10.05
C VAL A 154 -5.94 59.21 -10.49
N ALA A 155 -5.05 59.33 -11.48
CA ALA A 155 -4.24 58.21 -11.97
C ALA A 155 -3.25 57.73 -10.91
N GLU A 156 -2.55 58.63 -10.22
CA GLU A 156 -1.66 58.30 -9.11
C GLU A 156 -2.40 57.61 -7.96
N ALA A 157 -3.57 58.14 -7.56
CA ALA A 157 -4.39 57.52 -6.53
C ALA A 157 -4.95 56.15 -6.95
N ALA A 158 -5.21 55.93 -8.25
CA ALA A 158 -5.59 54.62 -8.77
C ALA A 158 -4.42 53.64 -8.75
N GLU A 159 -3.21 54.09 -9.08
CA GLU A 159 -2.00 53.27 -9.03
C GLU A 159 -1.68 52.82 -7.60
N VAL A 160 -1.75 53.72 -6.62
CA VAL A 160 -1.55 53.38 -5.19
C VAL A 160 -2.56 52.33 -4.74
N ARG A 161 -3.86 52.53 -5.02
CA ARG A 161 -4.90 51.54 -4.69
C ARG A 161 -4.69 50.20 -5.40
N ALA A 162 -4.21 50.20 -6.64
CA ALA A 162 -3.89 48.98 -7.36
C ALA A 162 -2.72 48.22 -6.70
N LYS A 163 -1.66 48.93 -6.30
CA LYS A 163 -0.52 48.36 -5.58
C LYS A 163 -0.94 47.77 -4.23
N GLU A 164 -1.77 48.48 -3.47
CA GLU A 164 -2.34 48.00 -2.21
C GLU A 164 -3.24 46.78 -2.40
N ALA A 165 -4.08 46.76 -3.44
CA ALA A 165 -4.92 45.62 -3.76
C ALA A 165 -4.08 44.39 -4.15
N VAL A 166 -3.00 44.58 -4.90
CA VAL A 166 -2.07 43.50 -5.25
C VAL A 166 -1.34 42.98 -4.02
N SER A 167 -0.82 43.86 -3.15
CA SER A 167 -0.14 43.44 -1.92
C SER A 167 -1.08 42.69 -0.97
N ALA A 168 -2.32 43.17 -0.82
CA ALA A 168 -3.36 42.49 -0.05
C ALA A 168 -3.70 41.11 -0.62
N ARG A 169 -3.81 40.96 -1.95
CA ARG A 169 -4.04 39.66 -2.60
C ARG A 169 -2.87 38.70 -2.39
N VAL A 170 -1.63 39.19 -2.49
CA VAL A 170 -0.44 38.36 -2.23
C VAL A 170 -0.40 37.90 -0.77
N ALA A 171 -0.72 38.78 0.18
CA ALA A 171 -0.82 38.41 1.59
C ALA A 171 -1.91 37.33 1.81
N ALA A 172 -3.11 37.55 1.26
CA ALA A 172 -4.20 36.58 1.37
C ALA A 172 -3.88 35.21 0.75
N VAL A 173 -3.12 35.17 -0.35
CA VAL A 173 -2.65 33.91 -0.94
C VAL A 173 -1.68 33.19 -0.01
N LYS A 174 -0.70 33.90 0.56
CA LYS A 174 0.25 33.33 1.53
C LYS A 174 -0.46 32.78 2.77
N ASP A 175 -1.43 33.51 3.30
CA ASP A 175 -2.21 33.07 4.46
C ASP A 175 -3.02 31.81 4.12
N ALA A 176 -3.60 31.75 2.91
CA ALA A 176 -4.32 30.56 2.44
C ALA A 176 -3.40 29.34 2.22
N GLU A 177 -2.17 29.54 1.75
CA GLU A 177 -1.16 28.49 1.63
C GLU A 177 -0.74 27.96 3.00
N ALA A 178 -0.44 28.87 3.95
CA ALA A 178 -0.10 28.50 5.32
C ALA A 178 -1.23 27.70 6.00
N ALA A 179 -2.49 28.14 5.83
CA ALA A 179 -3.65 27.43 6.36
C ALA A 179 -3.82 26.02 5.73
N ARG A 180 -3.49 25.84 4.45
CA ARG A 180 -3.51 24.52 3.79
C ARG A 180 -2.39 23.61 4.31
N GLU A 181 -1.20 24.14 4.55
CA GLU A 181 -0.10 23.37 5.13
C GLU A 181 -0.41 22.94 6.57
N GLU A 182 -1.01 23.82 7.38
CA GLU A 182 -1.48 23.48 8.72
C GLU A 182 -2.58 22.42 8.68
N ALA A 183 -3.58 22.56 7.81
CA ALA A 183 -4.61 21.54 7.62
C ALA A 183 -4.02 20.20 7.14
N GLY A 184 -3.01 20.24 6.25
CA GLY A 184 -2.29 19.05 5.81
C GLY A 184 -1.55 18.34 6.94
N ARG A 185 -0.88 19.10 7.82
CA ARG A 185 -0.23 18.56 9.03
C ARG A 185 -1.24 17.94 9.98
N ALA A 186 -2.34 18.64 10.28
CA ALA A 186 -3.40 18.12 11.15
C ALA A 186 -4.03 16.83 10.61
N LEU A 187 -4.25 16.73 9.29
CA LEU A 187 -4.72 15.50 8.66
C LEU A 187 -3.67 14.37 8.72
N GLY A 188 -2.39 14.70 8.59
CA GLY A 188 -1.30 13.74 8.77
C GLY A 188 -1.25 13.17 10.18
N GLU A 189 -1.32 14.03 11.20
CA GLU A 189 -1.38 13.65 12.61
C GLU A 189 -2.62 12.80 12.92
N ALA A 190 -3.79 13.19 12.42
CA ALA A 190 -5.02 12.41 12.59
C ALA A 190 -4.92 11.01 11.96
N ARG A 191 -4.29 10.89 10.79
CA ARG A 191 -4.05 9.57 10.15
C ARG A 191 -3.06 8.72 10.95
N ALA A 192 -2.01 9.32 11.48
CA ALA A 192 -1.05 8.61 12.34
C ALA A 192 -1.74 8.09 13.61
N ALA A 193 -2.54 8.92 14.28
CA ALA A 193 -3.31 8.52 15.46
C ALA A 193 -4.31 7.38 15.17
N VAL A 194 -4.96 7.39 14.00
CA VAL A 194 -5.84 6.28 13.58
C VAL A 194 -5.03 5.00 13.35
N ALA A 195 -3.87 5.07 12.70
CA ALA A 195 -3.01 3.91 12.48
C ALA A 195 -2.49 3.32 13.81
N GLU A 196 -2.10 4.16 14.76
CA GLU A 196 -1.70 3.73 16.10
C GLU A 196 -2.85 3.05 16.85
N ARG A 197 -4.06 3.61 16.77
CA ARG A 197 -5.26 2.98 17.35
C ARG A 197 -5.52 1.61 16.73
N ASP A 198 -5.47 1.49 15.42
CA ASP A 198 -5.77 0.24 14.72
C ASP A 198 -4.70 -0.83 15.03
N ALA A 199 -3.43 -0.43 15.15
CA ALA A 199 -2.36 -1.31 15.63
C ALA A 199 -2.63 -1.78 17.07
N ALA A 200 -2.98 -0.87 17.98
CA ALA A 200 -3.31 -1.22 19.36
C ALA A 200 -4.53 -2.14 19.47
N VAL A 201 -5.52 -2.00 18.58
CA VAL A 201 -6.66 -2.92 18.48
C VAL A 201 -6.20 -4.30 18.03
N GLY A 202 -5.35 -4.38 17.00
CA GLY A 202 -4.78 -5.65 16.53
C GLY A 202 -3.96 -6.36 17.62
N ASP A 203 -3.11 -5.64 18.34
CA ASP A 203 -2.34 -6.18 19.46
C ASP A 203 -3.26 -6.69 20.58
N ALA A 204 -4.33 -5.97 20.89
CA ALA A 204 -5.32 -6.40 21.88
C ALA A 204 -6.08 -7.65 21.44
N GLU A 205 -6.41 -7.79 20.16
CA GLU A 205 -7.02 -9.00 19.61
C GLU A 205 -6.07 -10.20 19.64
N ALA A 206 -4.80 -10.00 19.29
CA ALA A 206 -3.76 -11.03 19.39
C ALA A 206 -3.60 -11.50 20.84
N ALA A 207 -3.47 -10.58 21.80
CA ALA A 207 -3.37 -10.91 23.22
C ALA A 207 -4.59 -11.66 23.75
N ARG A 208 -5.81 -11.34 23.27
CA ARG A 208 -7.03 -12.10 23.60
C ARG A 208 -6.99 -13.51 23.02
N GLY A 209 -6.50 -13.67 21.80
CA GLY A 209 -6.30 -14.98 21.16
C GLY A 209 -5.32 -15.86 21.94
N GLU A 210 -4.18 -15.30 22.33
CA GLU A 210 -3.18 -15.98 23.17
C GLU A 210 -3.76 -16.37 24.54
N ALA A 211 -4.49 -15.46 25.19
CA ALA A 211 -5.15 -15.76 26.47
C ALA A 211 -6.18 -16.89 26.33
N ALA A 212 -6.97 -16.90 25.26
CA ALA A 212 -7.92 -17.98 24.99
C ALA A 212 -7.22 -19.33 24.75
N ALA A 213 -6.12 -19.33 23.99
CA ALA A 213 -5.30 -20.52 23.78
C ALA A 213 -4.71 -21.06 25.10
N ALA A 214 -4.15 -20.18 25.92
CA ALA A 214 -3.61 -20.55 27.24
C ALA A 214 -4.68 -21.14 28.17
N VAL A 215 -5.92 -20.61 28.13
CA VAL A 215 -7.05 -21.18 28.87
C VAL A 215 -7.40 -22.58 28.35
N ALA A 216 -7.45 -22.77 27.03
CA ALA A 216 -7.73 -24.08 26.43
C ALA A 216 -6.65 -25.13 26.79
N GLU A 217 -5.37 -24.74 26.75
CA GLU A 217 -4.25 -25.60 27.17
C GLU A 217 -4.35 -25.97 28.65
N ARG A 218 -4.67 -25.01 29.53
CA ARG A 218 -4.90 -25.26 30.95
C ARG A 218 -6.03 -26.26 31.15
N ASP A 219 -7.17 -26.06 30.47
CA ASP A 219 -8.33 -26.92 30.63
C ASP A 219 -8.06 -28.34 30.14
N ALA A 220 -7.32 -28.49 29.02
CA ALA A 220 -6.84 -29.79 28.54
C ALA A 220 -5.88 -30.46 29.54
N ALA A 221 -4.97 -29.69 30.14
CA ALA A 221 -4.05 -30.20 31.17
C ALA A 221 -4.79 -30.65 32.43
N VAL A 222 -5.84 -29.93 32.85
CA VAL A 222 -6.69 -30.32 33.99
C VAL A 222 -7.44 -31.61 33.67
N ALA A 223 -8.09 -31.70 32.51
CA ALA A 223 -8.79 -32.92 32.08
C ALA A 223 -7.86 -34.14 32.01
N GLY A 224 -6.65 -33.95 31.48
CA GLY A 224 -5.63 -35.01 31.44
C GLY A 224 -5.16 -35.45 32.83
N ARG A 225 -5.05 -34.52 33.79
CA ARG A 225 -4.76 -34.88 35.20
C ARG A 225 -5.88 -35.69 35.83
N GLU A 226 -7.13 -35.29 35.62
CA GLU A 226 -8.28 -36.03 36.14
C GLU A 226 -8.37 -37.44 35.54
N GLU A 227 -8.08 -37.59 34.24
CA GLU A 227 -8.03 -38.90 33.58
C GLU A 227 -6.89 -39.78 34.14
N ALA A 228 -5.70 -39.21 34.32
CA ALA A 228 -4.59 -39.90 34.94
C ALA A 228 -4.90 -40.34 36.39
N GLU A 229 -5.60 -39.51 37.16
CA GLU A 229 -6.03 -39.84 38.52
C GLU A 229 -7.07 -40.97 38.52
N ARG A 230 -8.07 -40.93 37.61
CA ARG A 230 -9.03 -42.03 37.44
C ARG A 230 -8.33 -43.34 37.06
N ALA A 231 -7.38 -43.30 36.13
CA ALA A 231 -6.60 -44.46 35.74
C ALA A 231 -5.75 -45.00 36.90
N ALA A 232 -5.12 -44.12 37.68
CA ALA A 232 -4.36 -44.50 38.86
C ALA A 232 -5.23 -45.15 39.95
N LEU A 233 -6.45 -44.63 40.18
CA LEU A 233 -7.41 -45.23 41.10
C LEU A 233 -7.87 -46.62 40.62
N SER A 234 -8.17 -46.78 39.32
CA SER A 234 -8.52 -48.09 38.73
C SER A 234 -7.38 -49.10 38.91
N ALA A 235 -6.15 -48.70 38.56
CA ALA A 235 -4.97 -49.56 38.69
C ALA A 235 -4.70 -49.97 40.14
N ARG A 236 -4.92 -49.07 41.11
CA ARG A 236 -4.82 -49.39 42.54
C ARG A 236 -5.88 -50.42 42.95
N GLY A 237 -7.13 -50.25 42.52
CA GLY A 237 -8.20 -51.21 42.78
C GLY A 237 -7.92 -52.59 42.18
N GLU A 238 -7.44 -52.65 40.94
CA GLU A 238 -7.01 -53.90 40.30
C GLU A 238 -5.85 -54.56 41.05
N ALA A 239 -4.87 -53.79 41.50
CA ALA A 239 -3.75 -54.30 42.30
C ALA A 239 -4.18 -54.79 43.69
N GLU A 240 -5.20 -54.21 44.32
CA GLU A 240 -5.79 -54.72 45.56
C GLU A 240 -6.51 -56.05 45.32
N VAL A 241 -7.36 -56.14 44.29
CA VAL A 241 -8.03 -57.39 43.93
C VAL A 241 -7.03 -58.50 43.60
N ALA A 242 -5.95 -58.17 42.89
CA ALA A 242 -4.87 -59.12 42.59
C ALA A 242 -4.17 -59.62 43.86
N ARG A 243 -3.92 -58.73 44.83
CA ARG A 243 -3.36 -59.10 46.14
C ARG A 243 -4.27 -60.02 46.92
N GLU A 244 -5.57 -59.70 47.03
CA GLU A 244 -6.55 -60.59 47.69
C GLU A 244 -6.66 -61.96 47.00
N ARG A 245 -6.52 -62.01 45.67
CA ARG A 245 -6.48 -63.29 44.94
C ARG A 245 -5.21 -64.07 45.26
N ALA A 246 -4.05 -63.41 45.29
CA ALA A 246 -2.79 -64.05 45.66
C ALA A 246 -2.86 -64.61 47.09
N GLU A 247 -3.34 -63.82 48.06
CA GLU A 247 -3.54 -64.28 49.45
C GLU A 247 -4.48 -65.48 49.55
N ARG A 248 -5.58 -65.50 48.77
CA ARG A 248 -6.48 -66.67 48.68
C ARG A 248 -5.77 -67.91 48.13
N VAL A 249 -5.02 -67.76 47.04
CA VAL A 249 -4.25 -68.86 46.46
C VAL A 249 -3.20 -69.37 47.43
N GLU A 250 -2.52 -68.49 48.16
CA GLU A 250 -1.57 -68.87 49.21
C GLU A 250 -2.24 -69.63 50.36
N ALA A 251 -3.43 -69.18 50.81
CA ALA A 251 -4.19 -69.87 51.85
C ALA A 251 -4.67 -71.26 51.38
N GLU A 252 -5.20 -71.36 50.16
CA GLU A 252 -5.59 -72.63 49.53
C GLU A 252 -4.39 -73.57 49.38
N ALA A 253 -3.23 -73.06 48.95
CA ALA A 253 -2.00 -73.84 48.85
C ALA A 253 -1.52 -74.33 50.22
N ALA A 254 -1.58 -73.48 51.26
CA ALA A 254 -1.23 -73.87 52.62
C ALA A 254 -2.20 -74.92 53.20
N GLU A 255 -3.48 -74.85 52.86
CA GLU A 255 -4.45 -75.90 53.21
C GLU A 255 -4.19 -77.20 52.46
N ALA A 256 -3.91 -77.14 51.15
CA ALA A 256 -3.56 -78.29 50.35
C ALA A 256 -2.28 -78.98 50.85
N LEU A 257 -1.27 -78.21 51.27
CA LEU A 257 -0.05 -78.72 51.90
C LEU A 257 -0.36 -79.45 53.21
N ARG A 258 -1.12 -78.82 54.12
CA ARG A 258 -1.55 -79.47 55.38
C ARG A 258 -2.35 -80.75 55.13
N ALA A 259 -3.24 -80.74 54.14
CA ALA A 259 -4.01 -81.92 53.76
C ALA A 259 -3.10 -83.03 53.17
N GLY A 260 -2.10 -82.63 52.38
CA GLY A 260 -1.07 -83.51 51.84
C GLY A 260 -0.21 -84.15 52.93
N GLU A 261 0.26 -83.37 53.89
CA GLU A 261 0.99 -83.85 55.08
C GLU A 261 0.14 -84.85 55.89
N ALA A 262 -1.12 -84.51 56.18
CA ALA A 262 -2.02 -85.42 56.88
C ALA A 262 -2.35 -86.70 56.07
N ALA A 263 -2.35 -86.61 54.73
CA ALA A 263 -2.49 -87.79 53.87
C ALA A 263 -1.23 -88.66 53.88
N LEU A 264 -0.05 -88.05 53.90
CA LEU A 264 1.24 -88.73 54.03
C LEU A 264 1.35 -89.42 55.38
N GLU A 265 1.05 -88.76 56.49
CA GLU A 265 1.04 -89.35 57.83
C GLU A 265 0.09 -90.55 57.91
N ARG A 266 -1.10 -90.44 57.31
CA ARG A 266 -2.03 -91.58 57.18
C ARG A 266 -1.45 -92.71 56.33
N ALA A 267 -0.70 -92.40 55.27
CA ALA A 267 -0.05 -93.40 54.43
C ALA A 267 1.10 -94.09 55.16
N GLU A 268 1.95 -93.34 55.86
CA GLU A 268 3.01 -93.85 56.73
C GLU A 268 2.45 -94.72 57.84
N GLY A 269 1.35 -94.30 58.48
CA GLY A 269 0.62 -95.12 59.45
C GLY A 269 0.13 -96.45 58.87
N ARG A 270 -0.39 -96.46 57.64
CA ARG A 270 -0.76 -97.71 56.93
C ARG A 270 0.46 -98.58 56.61
N VAL A 271 1.58 -97.97 56.18
CA VAL A 271 2.81 -98.72 55.93
C VAL A 271 3.34 -99.34 57.22
N ALA A 272 3.34 -98.59 58.32
CA ALA A 272 3.74 -99.08 59.63
C ALA A 272 2.83 -100.25 60.10
N SER A 273 1.51 -100.15 59.91
CA SER A 273 0.60 -101.26 60.26
C SER A 273 0.87 -102.51 59.43
N VAL A 274 1.08 -102.36 58.11
CA VAL A 274 1.44 -103.48 57.22
C VAL A 274 2.78 -104.10 57.63
N MET A 275 3.76 -103.30 58.04
CA MET A 275 5.06 -103.81 58.51
C MET A 275 4.93 -104.60 59.81
N VAL A 276 4.08 -104.14 60.75
CA VAL A 276 3.77 -104.88 61.99
C VAL A 276 3.06 -106.20 61.68
N GLU A 277 2.11 -106.21 60.74
CA GLU A 277 1.45 -107.44 60.29
C GLU A 277 2.44 -108.41 59.62
N ARG A 278 3.28 -107.90 58.72
CA ARG A 278 4.36 -108.67 58.09
C ARG A 278 5.30 -109.27 59.12
N ASP A 279 5.71 -108.51 60.14
CA ASP A 279 6.62 -108.99 61.17
C ASP A 279 5.96 -110.06 62.06
N ARG A 280 4.67 -109.92 62.39
CA ARG A 280 3.89 -110.97 63.07
C ARG A 280 3.81 -112.25 62.22
N GLU A 281 3.51 -112.12 60.94
CA GLU A 281 3.47 -113.27 60.03
C GLU A 281 4.86 -113.90 59.85
N ARG A 282 5.92 -113.10 59.80
CA ARG A 282 7.30 -113.60 59.79
C ARG A 282 7.63 -114.38 61.06
N SER A 283 7.29 -113.86 62.24
CA SER A 283 7.48 -114.59 63.51
C SER A 283 6.65 -115.88 63.55
N ARG A 284 5.45 -115.89 62.96
CA ARG A 284 4.63 -117.09 62.83
C ARG A 284 5.27 -118.12 61.92
N VAL A 285 5.81 -117.70 60.77
CA VAL A 285 6.57 -118.57 59.86
C VAL A 285 7.84 -119.10 60.53
N GLU A 286 8.59 -118.26 61.22
CA GLU A 286 9.80 -118.68 61.98
C GLU A 286 9.44 -119.71 63.07
N GLY A 287 8.32 -119.55 63.77
CA GLY A 287 7.79 -120.54 64.70
C GLY A 287 7.47 -121.88 64.04
N LEU A 288 6.76 -121.86 62.91
CA LEU A 288 6.43 -123.08 62.15
C LEU A 288 7.68 -123.80 61.62
N VAL A 289 8.71 -123.06 61.20
CA VAL A 289 9.99 -123.66 60.76
C VAL A 289 10.73 -124.31 61.93
N ALA A 290 10.69 -123.71 63.13
CA ALA A 290 11.27 -124.31 64.33
C ALA A 290 10.54 -125.60 64.74
N GLU A 291 9.21 -125.62 64.68
CA GLU A 291 8.39 -126.82 64.94
C GLU A 291 8.69 -127.94 63.93
N LEU A 292 8.83 -127.61 62.64
CA LEU A 292 9.20 -128.57 61.61
C LEU A 292 10.59 -129.18 61.84
N ALA A 293 11.55 -128.38 62.33
CA ALA A 293 12.90 -128.84 62.64
C ALA A 293 12.91 -129.80 63.84
N VAL A 294 12.06 -129.58 64.85
CA VAL A 294 11.88 -130.51 65.98
C VAL A 294 11.24 -131.82 65.50
N ALA A 295 10.15 -131.75 64.74
CA ALA A 295 9.46 -132.93 64.22
C ALA A 295 10.36 -133.81 63.35
N ARG A 296 11.26 -133.20 62.56
CA ARG A 296 12.24 -133.94 61.73
C ARG A 296 13.28 -134.66 62.58
N ARG A 297 13.76 -134.01 63.67
CA ARG A 297 14.73 -134.59 64.60
C ARG A 297 14.13 -135.76 65.39
N ASP A 298 12.87 -135.64 65.80
CA ASP A 298 12.13 -136.71 66.48
C ASP A 298 11.88 -137.92 65.56
N ALA A 299 11.58 -137.67 64.29
CA ALA A 299 11.45 -138.74 63.28
C ALA A 299 12.78 -139.47 63.02
N GLU A 300 13.90 -138.73 62.97
CA GLU A 300 15.24 -139.31 62.84
C GLU A 300 15.60 -140.18 64.06
N GLN A 301 15.31 -139.73 65.28
CA GLN A 301 15.53 -140.52 66.51
C GLN A 301 14.66 -141.79 66.56
N ALA A 302 13.39 -141.71 66.16
CA ALA A 302 12.51 -142.87 66.08
C ALA A 302 13.03 -143.92 65.07
N SER A 303 13.58 -143.47 63.94
CA SER A 303 14.17 -144.35 62.92
C SER A 303 15.44 -145.05 63.41
N ALA A 304 16.28 -144.36 64.19
CA ALA A 304 17.50 -144.94 64.79
C ALA A 304 17.16 -146.03 65.82
N LEU A 305 16.17 -145.79 66.69
CA LEU A 305 15.69 -146.78 67.66
C LEU A 305 15.05 -148.01 66.99
N ALA A 306 14.40 -147.85 65.85
CA ALA A 306 13.83 -148.95 65.07
C ALA A 306 14.93 -149.83 64.44
N ALA A 307 16.01 -149.22 63.92
CA ALA A 307 17.16 -149.93 63.37
C ALA A 307 17.91 -150.74 64.45
N GLU A 308 18.08 -150.18 65.65
CA GLU A 308 18.70 -150.85 66.79
C GLU A 308 17.88 -152.06 67.29
N ARG A 309 16.54 -151.94 67.31
CA ARG A 309 15.66 -153.08 67.62
C ARG A 309 15.73 -154.18 66.57
N GLY A 310 15.89 -153.83 65.28
CA GLY A 310 16.04 -154.78 64.19
C GLY A 310 17.31 -155.64 64.32
N SER A 311 18.45 -155.01 64.63
CA SER A 311 19.74 -155.72 64.76
C SER A 311 19.79 -156.68 65.96
N VAL A 312 19.07 -156.37 67.05
CA VAL A 312 18.95 -157.26 68.21
C VAL A 312 18.14 -158.52 67.89
N VAL A 313 17.06 -158.39 67.13
CA VAL A 313 16.20 -159.52 66.72
C VAL A 313 16.96 -160.47 65.78
N GLU A 314 17.70 -159.93 64.82
CA GLU A 314 18.45 -160.71 63.84
C GLU A 314 19.57 -161.55 64.50
N ARG A 315 20.25 -160.98 65.51
CA ARG A 315 21.26 -161.69 66.31
C ARG A 315 20.67 -162.87 67.09
N LEU A 316 19.52 -162.67 67.75
CA LEU A 316 18.84 -163.72 68.53
C LEU A 316 18.31 -164.86 67.63
N GLN A 317 17.88 -164.55 66.40
CA GLN A 317 17.47 -165.55 65.41
C GLN A 317 18.65 -166.41 64.93
N GLY A 318 19.84 -165.82 64.77
CA GLY A 318 21.06 -166.56 64.44
C GLY A 318 21.52 -167.51 65.54
N GLU A 319 21.46 -167.08 66.80
CA GLU A 319 21.79 -167.90 67.97
C GLU A 319 20.83 -169.10 68.12
N ALA A 320 19.52 -168.90 67.89
CA ALA A 320 18.52 -169.97 67.93
C ALA A 320 18.71 -171.02 66.80
N ALA A 321 19.09 -170.58 65.60
CA ALA A 321 19.33 -171.48 64.47
C ALA A 321 20.55 -172.39 64.68
N SER A 322 21.61 -171.86 65.31
CA SER A 322 22.81 -172.65 65.69
C SER A 322 22.48 -173.71 66.73
N ALA A 323 21.70 -173.38 67.77
CA ALA A 323 21.32 -174.34 68.81
C ALA A 323 20.47 -175.52 68.27
N VAL A 324 19.61 -175.27 67.28
CA VAL A 324 18.81 -176.32 66.62
C VAL A 324 19.67 -177.23 65.74
N ALA A 325 20.71 -176.71 65.10
CA ALA A 325 21.65 -177.50 64.32
C ALA A 325 22.47 -178.45 65.22
N ASP A 326 22.94 -177.96 66.37
CA ASP A 326 23.71 -178.76 67.33
C ASP A 326 22.89 -179.91 67.93
N LEU A 327 21.61 -179.67 68.23
CA LEU A 327 20.69 -180.72 68.69
C LEU A 327 20.48 -181.85 67.66
N ARG A 328 20.39 -181.53 66.36
CA ARG A 328 20.27 -182.54 65.30
C ARG A 328 21.51 -183.42 65.17
N VAL A 329 22.71 -182.83 65.34
CA VAL A 329 23.98 -183.57 65.29
C VAL A 329 24.12 -184.50 66.50
N LEU A 330 23.66 -184.09 67.67
CA LEU A 330 23.68 -184.94 68.87
C LEU A 330 22.68 -186.09 68.78
N ALA A 331 21.49 -185.86 68.21
CA ALA A 331 20.49 -186.90 67.98
C ALA A 331 20.99 -187.99 67.02
N SER A 332 21.60 -187.62 65.89
CA SER A 332 22.12 -188.60 64.91
C SER A 332 23.30 -189.41 65.46
N ARG A 333 24.14 -188.80 66.32
CA ARG A 333 25.23 -189.51 67.01
C ARG A 333 24.73 -190.52 68.03
N LEU A 334 23.60 -190.24 68.69
CA LEU A 334 22.98 -191.16 69.64
C LEU A 334 22.39 -192.38 68.91
N GLU A 335 21.65 -192.16 67.82
CA GLU A 335 21.11 -193.24 66.98
C GLU A 335 22.21 -194.14 66.41
N ALA A 336 23.32 -193.56 65.96
CA ALA A 336 24.48 -194.33 65.48
C ALA A 336 25.14 -195.18 66.58
N ALA A 337 25.20 -194.66 67.81
CA ALA A 337 25.76 -195.40 68.95
C ALA A 337 24.84 -196.54 69.42
N GLU A 338 23.52 -196.37 69.35
CA GLU A 338 22.54 -197.41 69.66
C GLU A 338 22.55 -198.53 68.62
N ALA A 339 22.68 -198.21 67.33
CA ALA A 339 22.83 -199.18 66.26
C ALA A 339 24.12 -200.02 66.40
N ALA A 340 25.26 -199.38 66.69
CA ALA A 340 26.53 -200.08 66.94
C ALA A 340 26.48 -201.00 68.16
N ARG A 341 25.74 -200.61 69.21
CA ARG A 341 25.53 -201.45 70.39
C ARG A 341 24.67 -202.67 70.07
N ALA A 342 23.65 -202.53 69.22
CA ALA A 342 22.79 -203.64 68.80
C ALA A 342 23.57 -204.68 67.97
N GLU A 343 24.47 -204.23 67.09
CA GLU A 343 25.37 -205.11 66.32
C GLU A 343 26.31 -205.91 67.24
N LEU A 344 26.95 -205.26 68.21
CA LEU A 344 27.88 -205.96 69.13
C LEU A 344 27.18 -207.02 69.99
N VAL A 345 25.90 -206.80 70.35
CA VAL A 345 25.09 -207.78 71.10
C VAL A 345 24.71 -208.97 70.22
N ALA A 346 24.35 -208.74 68.95
CA ALA A 346 24.08 -209.80 67.99
C ALA A 346 25.34 -210.63 67.66
N GLU A 347 26.49 -209.97 67.55
CA GLU A 347 27.77 -210.62 67.31
C GLU A 347 28.15 -211.53 68.49
N ALA A 348 28.04 -211.02 69.73
CA ALA A 348 28.27 -211.79 70.95
C ALA A 348 27.33 -213.01 71.09
N GLY A 349 26.08 -212.89 70.61
CA GLY A 349 25.13 -214.00 70.52
C GLY A 349 25.60 -215.10 69.55
N SER A 350 26.07 -214.72 68.37
CA SER A 350 26.55 -215.67 67.35
C SER A 350 27.83 -216.41 67.78
N TRP A 351 28.73 -215.73 68.52
CA TRP A 351 29.93 -216.37 69.07
C TRP A 351 29.58 -217.36 70.20
N ARG A 352 28.54 -217.08 70.99
CA ARG A 352 28.01 -218.03 72.00
C ARG A 352 27.39 -219.27 71.37
N GLU A 353 26.60 -219.11 70.30
CA GLU A 353 26.01 -220.25 69.59
C GLU A 353 27.08 -221.11 68.91
N ARG A 354 28.12 -220.50 68.34
CA ARG A 354 29.26 -221.23 67.75
C ARG A 354 30.09 -221.98 68.79
N ALA A 355 30.28 -221.41 69.99
CA ALA A 355 30.96 -222.10 71.09
C ALA A 355 30.15 -223.33 71.58
N LEU A 356 28.82 -223.20 71.68
CA LEU A 356 27.95 -224.31 72.09
C LEU A 356 27.81 -225.42 71.01
N ALA A 357 27.91 -225.08 69.73
CA ALA A 357 27.88 -226.06 68.64
C ALA A 357 29.18 -226.88 68.54
N ALA A 358 30.33 -226.29 68.93
CA ALA A 358 31.62 -226.98 68.92
C ALA A 358 31.79 -227.99 70.08
N GLU A 359 31.13 -227.76 71.22
CA GLU A 359 31.13 -228.69 72.36
C GLU A 359 30.26 -229.94 72.13
N ALA A 360 29.40 -229.97 71.11
CA ALA A 360 28.42 -231.05 70.92
C ALA A 360 28.86 -232.24 70.05
N ARG A 361 30.06 -232.26 69.43
CA ARG A 361 30.50 -233.42 68.60
C ARG A 361 32.00 -233.76 68.71
N VAL A 362 32.35 -234.23 69.91
CA VAL A 362 33.53 -235.04 70.29
C VAL A 362 32.93 -236.32 70.94
N PRO A 363 33.53 -237.53 70.85
CA PRO A 363 33.41 -238.51 69.75
C PRO A 363 32.94 -239.92 70.25
N ALA A 364 32.61 -240.86 69.36
CA ALA A 364 32.59 -242.32 69.63
C ALA A 364 32.40 -243.08 68.29
N ARG A 365 33.37 -243.92 67.87
CA ARG A 365 33.36 -245.42 67.98
C ARG A 365 32.15 -246.04 67.25
N GLU A 366 32.27 -246.92 66.27
CA GLU A 366 33.28 -247.97 65.97
C GLU A 366 33.90 -247.89 64.57
#